data_AF-A0A443S0G3-F1
#
_entry.id   AF-A0A443S0G3-F1
#
_cell.length_a   1.000
_cell.length_b   1.000
_cell.length_c   1.000
_cell.angle_alpha   90.00
_cell.angle_beta   90.00
_cell.angle_gamma   90.00
#
_symmetry.space_group_name_H-M   'P 1'
#
loop_
_entity.id
_entity.type
_entity.pdbx_description
1 polymer ?
#
loop_
_entity_poly.entity_id
_entity_poly.type
_entity_poly.pdbx_seq_one_letter_code
_entity_poly.pdbx_strand_id
1 'polypeptide(L)'
;MRAPKNVKELQSFLGSITFYKRNIPNMQRIAKNLYNLLKKDTKWQWTAKENGSFEILEYSLANPPILTHLNPKYELELRTDASEEGYGAILIQKEPDGNKIVECASDYQKNWHINHKEFYAFFKAMTKHFRHVTFGRKIKAKCDSQAVCQIINSKSCIPRLMRMRTELECYDFEIEHLKGKANCEADMLSRLQPVTLKKVLLTKSFSEINIRELQEKDDFCIKINHEIRNNNQKVTSVLVPPLKK
;
A
#
# COMPACT_ATOMS: atom_id res chain seq x y z
N MET A 1 8.64 -18.16 -5.77
CA MET A 1 9.39 -17.71 -6.96
C MET A 1 10.88 -17.91 -6.71
N ARG A 2 11.71 -17.99 -7.76
CA ARG A 2 13.17 -18.12 -7.62
C ARG A 2 13.83 -16.77 -7.91
N ALA A 3 14.87 -16.44 -7.13
CA ALA A 3 15.66 -15.23 -7.35
C ALA A 3 16.33 -15.24 -8.75
N PRO A 4 16.23 -14.14 -9.52
CA PRO A 4 16.89 -13.99 -10.81
C PRO A 4 18.40 -14.19 -10.72
N LYS A 5 18.99 -14.93 -11.67
CA LYS A 5 20.43 -15.16 -11.75
C LYS A 5 21.14 -14.35 -12.82
N ASN A 6 20.38 -13.72 -13.72
CA ASN A 6 20.91 -12.90 -14.79
C ASN A 6 19.96 -11.75 -15.15
N VAL A 7 20.46 -10.82 -15.97
CA VAL A 7 19.73 -9.63 -16.40
C VAL A 7 18.42 -9.97 -17.12
N LYS A 8 18.40 -11.02 -17.96
CA LYS A 8 17.19 -11.42 -18.70
C LYS A 8 16.08 -11.92 -17.76
N GLU A 9 16.44 -12.77 -16.79
CA GLU A 9 15.51 -13.25 -15.77
C GLU A 9 14.98 -12.09 -14.92
N LEU A 10 15.84 -11.13 -14.58
CA LEU A 10 15.43 -9.95 -13.82
C LEU A 10 14.46 -9.06 -14.59
N GLN A 11 14.70 -8.85 -15.89
CA GLN A 11 13.78 -8.11 -16.77
C GLN A 11 12.42 -8.82 -16.87
N SER A 12 12.41 -10.14 -17.03
CA SER A 12 11.16 -10.93 -17.07
C SER A 12 10.38 -10.83 -15.75
N PHE A 13 11.08 -10.91 -14.62
CA PHE A 13 10.48 -10.76 -13.30
C PHE A 13 9.89 -9.36 -13.10
N LEU A 14 10.67 -8.31 -13.37
CA LEU A 14 10.20 -6.92 -13.22
C LEU A 14 9.06 -6.59 -14.19
N GLY A 15 9.10 -7.10 -15.42
CA GLY A 15 7.99 -7.00 -16.37
C GLY A 15 6.70 -7.61 -15.82
N SER A 16 6.80 -8.80 -15.22
CA SER A 16 5.64 -9.48 -14.60
C SER A 16 5.07 -8.71 -13.41
N ILE A 17 5.93 -8.13 -12.57
CA ILE A 17 5.51 -7.32 -11.42
C ILE A 17 4.88 -6.00 -11.85
N THR A 18 5.30 -5.44 -12.98
CA THR A 18 4.80 -4.15 -13.45
C THR A 18 3.28 -4.18 -13.67
N PHE A 19 2.71 -5.35 -14.00
CA PHE A 19 1.25 -5.53 -14.06
C PHE A 19 0.57 -5.27 -12.71
N TYR A 20 1.17 -5.75 -11.62
CA TYR A 20 0.66 -5.60 -10.25
C TYR A 20 1.14 -4.32 -9.56
N LYS A 21 1.81 -3.41 -10.28
CA LYS A 21 2.37 -2.17 -9.72
C LYS A 21 1.35 -1.33 -8.93
N ARG A 22 0.09 -1.30 -9.38
CA ARG A 22 -1.02 -0.56 -8.74
C ARG A 22 -1.44 -1.13 -7.39
N ASN A 23 -1.07 -2.38 -7.13
CA ASN A 23 -1.43 -3.11 -5.92
C ASN A 23 -0.25 -3.23 -4.97
N ILE A 24 0.96 -2.86 -5.40
CA ILE A 24 2.15 -2.93 -4.57
C ILE A 24 2.51 -1.50 -4.17
N PRO A 25 2.21 -1.11 -2.91
CA PRO A 25 2.61 0.19 -2.41
C PRO A 25 4.14 0.37 -2.54
N ASN A 26 4.59 1.51 -3.06
CA ASN A 26 6.00 1.88 -3.15
C ASN A 26 6.88 1.00 -4.03
N MET A 27 6.27 0.25 -4.96
CA MET A 27 6.97 -0.72 -5.81
C MET A 27 8.23 -0.13 -6.46
N GLN A 28 8.20 1.12 -6.95
CA GLN A 28 9.33 1.74 -7.65
C GLN A 28 10.55 1.91 -6.73
N ARG A 29 10.30 2.23 -5.46
CA ARG A 29 11.38 2.40 -4.49
C ARG A 29 11.89 1.06 -3.98
N ILE A 30 11.01 0.09 -3.73
CA ILE A 30 11.41 -1.27 -3.33
C ILE A 30 12.26 -1.91 -4.44
N ALA A 31 11.81 -1.79 -5.69
CA ALA A 31 12.50 -2.31 -6.86
C ALA A 31 13.71 -1.46 -7.29
N LYS A 32 14.03 -0.35 -6.61
CA LYS A 32 15.15 0.55 -6.99
C LYS A 32 16.48 -0.18 -7.10
N ASN A 33 16.79 -1.05 -6.14
CA ASN A 33 18.02 -1.85 -6.16
C ASN A 33 18.04 -2.82 -7.35
N LEU A 34 16.89 -3.40 -7.68
CA LEU A 34 16.74 -4.27 -8.85
C LEU A 34 16.87 -3.50 -10.17
N TYR A 35 16.25 -2.31 -10.29
CA TYR A 35 16.40 -1.46 -11.46
C TYR A 35 17.84 -0.95 -11.65
N ASN A 36 18.62 -0.80 -10.57
CA ASN A 36 20.04 -0.44 -10.69
C ASN A 36 20.85 -1.53 -11.40
N LEU A 37 20.53 -2.82 -11.20
CA LEU A 37 21.17 -3.93 -11.93
C LEU A 37 20.87 -3.94 -13.43
N LEU A 38 19.87 -3.19 -13.89
CA LEU A 38 19.51 -3.06 -15.31
C LEU A 38 20.19 -1.89 -16.01
N LYS A 39 20.94 -1.05 -15.30
CA LYS A 39 21.63 0.11 -15.90
C LYS A 39 22.80 -0.34 -16.77
N LYS A 40 23.06 0.41 -17.85
CA LYS A 40 24.27 0.24 -18.67
C LYS A 40 25.52 0.35 -17.78
N ASP A 41 26.53 -0.46 -18.10
CA ASP A 41 27.82 -0.53 -17.41
C ASP A 41 27.80 -0.99 -15.94
N THR A 42 26.69 -1.55 -15.47
CA THR A 42 26.61 -2.14 -14.12
C THR A 42 26.98 -3.62 -14.17
N LYS A 43 28.00 -4.04 -13.41
CA LYS A 43 28.33 -5.46 -13.26
C LYS A 43 27.22 -6.17 -12.48
N TRP A 44 26.81 -7.34 -12.96
CA TRP A 44 25.82 -8.16 -12.26
C TRP A 44 26.37 -8.62 -10.90
N GLN A 45 25.79 -8.09 -9.82
CA GLN A 45 26.12 -8.47 -8.46
C GLN A 45 24.83 -8.58 -7.65
N TRP A 46 24.47 -9.80 -7.26
CA TRP A 46 23.31 -10.04 -6.42
C TRP A 46 23.75 -10.06 -4.96
N THR A 47 23.46 -8.99 -4.21
CA THR A 47 23.82 -8.89 -2.79
C THR A 47 22.60 -9.03 -1.89
N ALA A 48 22.80 -8.92 -0.58
CA ALA A 48 21.72 -8.93 0.40
C ALA A 48 20.69 -7.81 0.15
N LYS A 49 21.09 -6.67 -0.45
CA LYS A 49 20.19 -5.55 -0.75
C LYS A 49 19.20 -5.90 -1.86
N GLU A 50 19.68 -6.51 -2.94
CA GLU A 50 18.84 -6.95 -4.06
C GLU A 50 17.96 -8.12 -3.65
N ASN A 51 18.51 -9.04 -2.84
CA ASN A 51 17.74 -10.15 -2.29
C ASN A 51 16.60 -9.66 -1.38
N GLY A 52 16.87 -8.68 -0.51
CA GLY A 52 15.82 -8.07 0.32
C GLY A 52 14.73 -7.38 -0.51
N SER A 53 15.11 -6.63 -1.56
CA SER A 53 14.14 -6.06 -2.50
C SER A 53 13.30 -7.13 -3.21
N PHE A 54 13.91 -8.25 -3.60
CA PHE A 54 13.23 -9.37 -4.24
C PHE A 54 12.23 -10.04 -3.29
N GLU A 55 12.65 -10.38 -2.07
CA GLU A 55 11.80 -11.01 -1.05
C GLU A 55 10.61 -10.14 -0.66
N ILE A 56 10.80 -8.81 -0.53
CA ILE A 56 9.69 -7.89 -0.26
C ILE A 56 8.68 -7.91 -1.41
N LEU A 57 9.14 -7.85 -2.67
CA LEU A 57 8.23 -7.87 -3.83
C LEU A 57 7.50 -9.20 -3.95
N GLU A 58 8.17 -10.32 -3.70
CA GLU A 58 7.56 -11.64 -3.66
C GLU A 58 6.50 -11.73 -2.55
N TYR A 59 6.83 -11.24 -1.35
CA TYR A 59 5.89 -11.19 -0.23
C TYR A 59 4.68 -10.32 -0.53
N SER A 60 4.87 -9.15 -1.15
CA SER A 60 3.77 -8.26 -1.56
C SER A 60 2.89 -8.84 -2.65
N LEU A 61 3.44 -9.70 -3.53
CA LEU A 61 2.65 -10.44 -4.51
C LEU A 61 1.84 -11.57 -3.86
N ALA A 62 2.42 -12.25 -2.87
CA ALA A 62 1.76 -13.33 -2.14
C ALA A 62 0.69 -12.81 -1.17
N ASN A 63 0.92 -11.63 -0.60
CA ASN A 63 0.03 -10.95 0.34
C ASN A 63 -0.31 -9.57 -0.24
N PRO A 64 -1.13 -9.51 -1.32
CA PRO A 64 -1.56 -8.24 -1.84
C PRO A 64 -2.29 -7.48 -0.72
N PRO A 65 -2.15 -6.14 -0.63
CA PRO A 65 -3.03 -5.36 0.23
C PRO A 65 -4.48 -5.69 -0.15
N ILE A 66 -5.37 -5.64 0.85
CA ILE A 66 -6.80 -5.90 0.67
C ILE A 66 -7.37 -4.74 -0.15
N LEU A 67 -7.16 -4.79 -1.47
CA LEU A 67 -7.78 -3.88 -2.40
C LEU A 67 -9.21 -4.32 -2.62
N THR A 68 -10.10 -3.34 -2.58
CA THR A 68 -11.52 -3.57 -2.76
C THR A 68 -11.96 -3.06 -4.11
N HIS A 69 -12.89 -3.78 -4.73
CA HIS A 69 -13.52 -3.32 -5.96
C HIS A 69 -14.24 -1.99 -5.73
N LEU A 70 -14.06 -1.06 -6.67
CA LEU A 70 -14.75 0.21 -6.66
C LEU A 70 -16.28 -0.02 -6.74
N ASN A 71 -17.00 0.45 -5.75
CA ASN A 71 -18.46 0.50 -5.76
C ASN A 71 -18.91 1.96 -5.89
N PRO A 72 -19.61 2.32 -6.98
CA PRO A 72 -19.96 3.71 -7.29
C PRO A 72 -20.93 4.37 -6.29
N LYS A 73 -21.53 3.60 -5.37
CA LYS A 73 -22.46 4.13 -4.36
C LYS A 73 -21.76 4.80 -3.19
N TYR A 74 -20.49 4.47 -2.95
CA TYR A 74 -19.77 4.96 -1.78
C TYR A 74 -18.93 6.19 -2.12
N GLU A 75 -18.74 7.05 -1.13
CA GLU A 75 -17.88 8.22 -1.26
C GLU A 75 -16.41 7.80 -1.41
N LEU A 76 -15.69 8.55 -2.24
CA LEU A 76 -14.28 8.35 -2.49
C LEU A 76 -13.45 9.43 -1.81
N GLU A 77 -12.42 8.98 -1.12
CA GLU A 77 -11.42 9.82 -0.47
C GLU A 77 -10.05 9.57 -1.09
N LEU A 78 -9.40 10.63 -1.57
CA LEU A 78 -8.04 10.57 -2.08
C LEU A 78 -7.09 11.10 -1.03
N ARG A 79 -6.12 10.29 -0.59
CA ARG A 79 -5.05 10.73 0.30
C ARG A 79 -3.74 10.80 -0.44
N THR A 80 -3.00 11.90 -0.28
CA THR A 80 -1.67 12.05 -0.89
C THR A 80 -0.64 12.49 0.13
N ASP A 81 0.60 12.06 -0.08
CA ASP A 81 1.75 12.49 0.70
C ASP A 81 3.02 12.50 -0.17
N ALA A 82 3.98 13.37 0.16
CA ALA A 82 5.25 13.47 -0.52
C ALA A 82 6.43 13.47 0.46
N SER A 83 7.51 12.82 0.03
CA SER A 83 8.78 12.76 0.76
C SER A 83 9.90 13.36 -0.08
N GLU A 84 11.11 13.43 0.48
CA GLU A 84 12.29 13.90 -0.26
C GLU A 84 12.57 13.04 -1.51
N GLU A 85 12.26 11.75 -1.47
CA GLU A 85 12.56 10.84 -2.58
C GLU A 85 11.44 10.76 -3.63
N GLY A 86 10.18 10.90 -3.23
CA GLY A 86 9.05 10.68 -4.12
C GLY A 86 7.72 11.07 -3.50
N TYR A 87 6.64 10.51 -4.02
CA TYR A 87 5.30 10.73 -3.51
C TYR A 87 4.43 9.47 -3.60
N GLY A 88 3.42 9.42 -2.74
CA GLY A 88 2.45 8.35 -2.65
C GLY A 88 1.02 8.90 -2.65
N ALA A 89 0.09 8.10 -3.14
CA ALA A 89 -1.33 8.40 -3.15
C ALA A 89 -2.15 7.12 -2.95
N ILE A 90 -3.26 7.25 -2.21
CA ILE A 90 -4.20 6.16 -1.94
C ILE A 90 -5.60 6.65 -2.25
N LEU A 91 -6.32 5.85 -3.04
CA LEU A 91 -7.75 6.00 -3.23
C LEU A 91 -8.49 5.08 -2.26
N ILE A 92 -9.34 5.68 -1.43
CA ILE A 92 -10.09 5.02 -0.37
C ILE A 92 -11.57 5.15 -0.68
N GLN A 93 -12.31 4.07 -0.44
CA GLN A 93 -13.76 4.04 -0.46
C GLN A 93 -14.29 3.97 0.97
N LYS A 94 -15.22 4.86 1.31
CA LYS A 94 -15.86 4.87 2.62
C LYS A 94 -17.06 3.94 2.64
N GLU A 95 -16.87 2.75 3.21
CA GLU A 95 -17.94 1.77 3.38
C GLU A 95 -18.47 1.78 4.82
N PRO A 96 -19.70 1.27 5.07
CA PRO A 96 -20.26 1.14 6.41
C PRO A 96 -19.40 0.27 7.34
N ASP A 97 -18.71 -0.73 6.78
CA ASP A 97 -17.82 -1.64 7.50
C ASP A 97 -16.42 -1.05 7.74
N GLY A 98 -16.16 0.18 7.26
CA GLY A 98 -14.89 0.86 7.39
C GLY A 98 -14.32 1.37 6.06
N ASN A 99 -13.19 2.06 6.15
CA ASN A 99 -12.46 2.55 4.98
C ASN A 99 -11.75 1.40 4.28
N LYS A 100 -11.99 1.24 2.98
CA LYS A 100 -11.32 0.23 2.16
C LYS A 100 -10.47 0.89 1.08
N ILE A 101 -9.27 0.37 0.87
CA ILE A 101 -8.36 0.87 -0.15
C ILE A 101 -8.81 0.30 -1.50
N VAL A 102 -9.02 1.15 -2.50
CA VAL A 102 -9.39 0.75 -3.86
C VAL A 102 -8.13 0.58 -4.70
N GLU A 103 -7.25 1.57 -4.67
CA GLU A 103 -6.03 1.59 -5.48
C GLU A 103 -4.95 2.43 -4.79
N CYS A 104 -3.68 2.07 -4.98
CA CYS A 104 -2.54 2.85 -4.52
C CYS A 104 -1.61 3.22 -5.68
N ALA A 105 -0.96 4.36 -5.56
CA ALA A 105 0.01 4.83 -6.54
C ALA A 105 1.21 5.45 -5.82
N SER A 106 2.39 5.17 -6.34
CA SER A 106 3.63 5.80 -5.90
C SER A 106 4.50 6.15 -7.10
N ASP A 107 5.32 7.18 -6.96
CA ASP A 107 6.29 7.53 -7.99
C ASP A 107 7.49 8.28 -7.39
N TYR A 108 8.57 8.36 -8.16
CA TYR A 108 9.80 8.99 -7.73
C TYR A 108 9.88 10.44 -8.24
N GLN A 109 10.27 11.37 -7.37
CA GLN A 109 10.48 12.75 -7.75
C GLN A 109 11.41 13.45 -6.75
N LYS A 110 12.70 13.62 -7.09
CA LYS A 110 13.69 14.24 -6.20
C LYS A 110 13.87 15.73 -6.39
N ASN A 111 13.73 16.24 -7.62
CA ASN A 111 14.24 17.56 -7.98
C ASN A 111 13.27 18.72 -7.66
N TRP A 112 12.25 18.49 -6.84
CA TRP A 112 11.20 19.46 -6.55
C TRP A 112 11.23 19.83 -5.08
N HIS A 113 11.05 21.13 -4.81
CA HIS A 113 10.79 21.63 -3.47
C HIS A 113 9.59 20.90 -2.86
N ILE A 114 9.66 20.57 -1.57
CA ILE A 114 8.70 19.69 -0.90
C ILE A 114 7.24 20.15 -1.09
N ASN A 115 6.95 21.44 -0.85
CA ASN A 115 5.61 22.01 -1.05
C ASN A 115 5.07 21.85 -2.49
N HIS A 116 5.94 22.00 -3.50
CA HIS A 116 5.53 21.82 -4.89
C HIS A 116 5.34 20.33 -5.23
N LYS A 117 6.10 19.46 -4.57
CA LYS A 117 6.02 18.02 -4.75
C LYS A 117 4.73 17.45 -4.15
N GLU A 118 4.27 17.97 -3.03
CA GLU A 118 2.98 17.62 -2.43
C GLU A 118 1.83 17.99 -3.37
N PHE A 119 1.83 19.20 -3.93
CA PHE A 119 0.84 19.58 -4.95
C PHE A 119 0.96 18.74 -6.23
N TYR A 120 2.19 18.43 -6.66
CA TYR A 120 2.42 17.54 -7.80
C TYR A 120 1.90 16.12 -7.54
N ALA A 121 2.03 15.61 -6.32
CA ALA A 121 1.50 14.31 -5.91
C ALA A 121 -0.02 14.28 -6.08
N PHE A 122 -0.71 15.29 -5.56
CA PHE A 122 -2.16 15.47 -5.72
C PHE A 122 -2.56 15.56 -7.20
N PHE A 123 -1.90 16.43 -7.97
CA PHE A 123 -2.15 16.59 -9.40
C PHE A 123 -2.00 15.28 -10.17
N LYS A 124 -0.91 14.53 -9.94
CA LYS A 124 -0.64 13.26 -10.63
C LYS A 124 -1.63 12.18 -10.23
N ALA A 125 -2.02 12.14 -8.96
CA ALA A 125 -3.05 11.23 -8.47
C ALA A 125 -4.38 11.46 -9.19
N MET A 126 -4.83 12.72 -9.28
CA MET A 126 -6.08 13.10 -9.93
C MET A 126 -6.07 12.88 -11.45
N THR A 127 -5.02 13.32 -12.14
CA THR A 127 -5.02 13.43 -13.62
C THR A 127 -4.41 12.24 -14.35
N LYS A 128 -3.58 11.43 -13.69
CA LYS A 128 -2.84 10.34 -14.33
C LYS A 128 -3.12 9.00 -13.68
N HIS A 129 -2.87 8.85 -12.38
CA HIS A 129 -2.96 7.55 -11.72
C HIS A 129 -4.40 7.08 -11.61
N PHE A 130 -5.27 7.92 -11.06
CA PHE A 130 -6.67 7.56 -10.78
C PHE A 130 -7.66 8.20 -11.75
N ARG A 131 -7.20 8.71 -12.91
CA ARG A 131 -8.05 9.42 -13.89
C ARG A 131 -9.33 8.67 -14.25
N HIS A 132 -9.24 7.34 -14.36
CA HIS A 132 -10.36 6.48 -14.70
C HIS A 132 -11.45 6.42 -13.61
N VAL A 133 -11.13 6.84 -12.38
CA VAL A 133 -12.07 6.95 -11.26
C VAL A 133 -12.43 8.41 -10.95
N THR A 134 -11.44 9.30 -10.97
CA THR A 134 -11.60 10.70 -10.55
C THR A 134 -12.32 11.56 -11.59
N PHE A 135 -12.26 11.20 -12.87
CA PHE A 135 -12.91 11.96 -13.91
C PHE A 135 -14.44 11.76 -13.88
N GLY A 136 -15.19 12.86 -13.79
CA GLY A 136 -16.65 12.84 -13.73
C GLY A 136 -17.25 12.39 -12.40
N ARG A 137 -16.46 12.33 -11.32
CA ARG A 137 -16.93 12.01 -9.97
C ARG A 137 -16.40 13.03 -8.96
N LYS A 138 -17.19 13.29 -7.93
CA LYS A 138 -16.78 14.12 -6.80
C LYS A 138 -15.81 13.35 -5.90
N ILE A 139 -14.61 13.89 -5.71
CA ILE A 139 -13.56 13.27 -4.88
C ILE A 139 -13.26 14.16 -3.67
N LYS A 140 -13.25 13.57 -2.46
CA LYS A 140 -12.77 14.27 -1.25
C LYS A 140 -11.26 14.04 -1.13
N ALA A 141 -10.47 15.04 -1.44
CA ALA A 141 -9.02 14.99 -1.35
C ALA A 141 -8.53 15.45 0.02
N LYS A 142 -7.57 14.72 0.57
CA LYS A 142 -6.92 15.07 1.83
C LYS A 142 -5.40 15.02 1.69
N CYS A 143 -4.75 16.09 2.13
CA CYS A 143 -3.30 16.24 2.12
C CYS A 143 -2.83 16.74 3.48
N ASP A 144 -1.65 16.31 3.91
CA ASP A 144 -1.01 16.73 5.15
C ASP A 144 -0.31 18.10 5.05
N SER A 145 -0.33 18.71 3.87
CA SER A 145 0.27 20.01 3.61
C SER A 145 -0.74 21.11 3.31
N GLN A 146 -0.66 22.16 4.11
CA GLN A 146 -1.45 23.37 3.92
C GLN A 146 -1.07 24.12 2.64
N ALA A 147 0.15 23.90 2.11
CA ALA A 147 0.61 24.53 0.88
C ALA A 147 -0.24 24.09 -0.32
N VAL A 148 -0.71 22.84 -0.36
CA VAL A 148 -1.57 22.34 -1.45
C VAL A 148 -2.90 23.08 -1.46
N CYS A 149 -3.55 23.22 -0.31
CA CYS A 149 -4.77 24.01 -0.17
C CYS A 149 -4.56 25.47 -0.56
N GLN A 150 -3.42 26.07 -0.19
CA GLN A 150 -3.07 27.43 -0.58
C GLN A 150 -2.87 27.58 -2.09
N ILE A 151 -2.15 26.65 -2.74
CA ILE A 151 -1.92 26.69 -4.20
C ILE A 151 -3.24 26.63 -4.96
N ILE A 152 -4.15 25.76 -4.52
CA ILE A 152 -5.47 25.58 -5.14
C ILE A 152 -6.37 26.79 -4.93
N ASN A 153 -6.32 27.44 -3.76
CA ASN A 153 -7.19 28.58 -3.45
C ASN A 153 -6.58 29.95 -3.81
N SER A 154 -5.27 30.02 -4.08
CA SER A 154 -4.59 31.28 -4.38
C SER A 154 -5.11 31.93 -5.67
N LYS A 155 -4.89 33.24 -5.89
CA LYS A 155 -5.17 33.86 -7.20
C LYS A 155 -3.97 33.81 -8.14
N SER A 156 -2.77 33.70 -7.58
CA SER A 156 -1.50 33.70 -8.30
C SER A 156 -0.58 32.65 -7.71
N CYS A 157 -0.07 31.78 -8.57
CA CYS A 157 1.06 30.91 -8.24
C CYS A 157 2.03 30.85 -9.42
N ILE A 158 3.15 30.15 -9.25
CA ILE A 158 4.19 30.03 -10.27
C ILE A 158 3.57 29.44 -11.56
N PRO A 159 3.91 29.94 -12.78
CA PRO A 159 3.25 29.55 -14.03
C PRO A 159 3.14 28.04 -14.29
N ARG A 160 4.09 27.24 -13.77
CA ARG A 160 4.03 25.78 -13.83
C ARG A 160 2.86 25.20 -13.02
N LEU A 161 2.68 25.67 -11.79
CA LEU A 161 1.60 25.22 -10.90
C LEU A 161 0.24 25.73 -11.38
N MET A 162 0.19 26.95 -11.95
CA MET A 162 -1.03 27.48 -12.57
C MET A 162 -1.54 26.55 -13.67
N ARG A 163 -0.66 26.10 -14.59
CA ARG A 163 -1.06 25.18 -15.67
C ARG A 163 -1.65 23.88 -15.14
N MET A 164 -1.01 23.30 -14.12
CA MET A 164 -1.50 22.07 -13.49
C MET A 164 -2.84 22.29 -12.80
N ARG A 165 -3.03 23.44 -12.15
CA ARG A 165 -4.30 23.82 -11.53
C ARG A 165 -5.41 24.02 -12.55
N THR A 166 -5.16 24.68 -13.66
CA THR A 166 -6.16 24.84 -14.73
C THR A 166 -6.63 23.48 -15.25
N GLU A 167 -5.74 22.49 -15.36
CA GLU A 167 -6.15 21.13 -15.71
C GLU A 167 -6.99 20.45 -14.61
N LEU A 168 -6.73 20.78 -13.33
CA LEU A 168 -7.55 20.30 -12.21
C LEU A 168 -8.97 20.88 -12.21
N GLU A 169 -9.21 22.04 -12.83
CA GLU A 169 -10.56 22.62 -12.95
C GLU A 169 -11.53 21.73 -13.74
N CYS A 170 -11.02 20.79 -14.54
CA CYS A 170 -11.85 19.78 -15.20
C CYS A 170 -12.35 18.66 -14.27
N TYR A 171 -11.95 18.65 -12.99
CA TYR A 171 -12.28 17.62 -12.02
C TYR A 171 -13.10 18.20 -10.87
N ASP A 172 -14.07 17.43 -10.37
CA ASP A 172 -14.87 17.80 -9.21
C ASP A 172 -14.22 17.25 -7.93
N PHE A 173 -13.63 18.13 -7.12
CA PHE A 173 -13.00 17.73 -5.87
C PHE A 173 -13.12 18.78 -4.77
N GLU A 174 -13.09 18.32 -3.53
CA GLU A 174 -12.95 19.14 -2.34
C GLU A 174 -11.63 18.81 -1.68
N ILE A 175 -10.78 19.80 -1.38
CA ILE A 175 -9.50 19.57 -0.72
C ILE A 175 -9.52 20.05 0.73
N GLU A 176 -9.12 19.14 1.63
CA GLU A 176 -8.99 19.41 3.06
C GLU A 176 -7.58 19.12 3.56
N HIS A 177 -7.11 19.94 4.50
CA HIS A 177 -5.85 19.69 5.20
C HIS A 177 -6.07 18.70 6.35
N LEU A 178 -5.33 17.59 6.35
CA LEU A 178 -5.24 16.66 7.46
C LEU A 178 -4.01 16.97 8.32
N LYS A 179 -4.12 16.79 9.63
CA LYS A 179 -2.92 16.73 10.48
C LYS A 179 -2.14 15.45 10.15
N GLY A 180 -0.83 15.55 9.93
CA GLY A 180 0.01 14.44 9.44
C GLY A 180 -0.15 13.11 10.17
N LYS A 181 -0.43 13.11 11.49
CA LYS A 181 -0.70 11.88 12.27
C LYS A 181 -1.91 11.07 11.78
N ALA A 182 -2.88 11.70 11.12
CA ALA A 182 -4.07 11.07 10.57
C ALA A 182 -3.88 10.55 9.14
N ASN A 183 -2.75 10.86 8.50
CA ASN A 183 -2.42 10.45 7.12
C ASN A 183 -1.46 9.25 7.09
N CYS A 184 -1.52 8.37 8.09
CA CYS A 184 -0.57 7.28 8.26
C CYS A 184 -0.47 6.35 7.04
N GLU A 185 -1.57 6.12 6.34
CA GLU A 185 -1.60 5.23 5.17
C GLU A 185 -0.83 5.82 3.99
N ALA A 186 -1.07 7.10 3.65
CA ALA A 186 -0.32 7.76 2.58
C ALA A 186 1.12 8.06 2.99
N ASP A 187 1.36 8.32 4.28
CA ASP A 187 2.70 8.46 4.87
C ASP A 187 3.53 7.19 4.75
N MET A 188 2.92 6.02 4.98
CA MET A 188 3.53 4.72 4.69
C MET A 188 3.89 4.55 3.20
N LEU A 189 3.15 5.19 2.29
CA LEU A 189 3.50 5.19 0.89
C LEU A 189 4.65 6.15 0.59
N SER A 190 4.61 7.38 1.08
CA SER A 190 5.71 8.30 0.77
C SER A 190 7.02 7.91 1.50
N ARG A 191 6.94 7.33 2.71
CA ARG A 191 8.07 7.08 3.63
C ARG A 191 8.31 5.58 3.84
N LEU A 192 9.57 5.16 3.71
CA LEU A 192 9.99 3.82 4.10
C LEU A 192 10.41 4.00 5.55
N GLN A 193 9.54 3.66 6.49
CA GLN A 193 10.10 3.11 7.71
C GLN A 193 10.63 1.72 7.34
N PRO A 194 11.88 1.37 7.66
CA PRO A 194 12.35 0.02 7.45
C PRO A 194 11.40 -0.90 8.21
N VAL A 195 10.58 -1.64 7.46
CA VAL A 195 9.79 -2.72 8.05
C VAL A 195 10.82 -3.76 8.41
N THR A 196 11.27 -3.73 9.67
CA THR A 196 11.96 -4.85 10.26
C THR A 196 10.94 -5.98 10.22
N LEU A 197 11.02 -6.80 9.18
CA LEU A 197 10.35 -8.08 9.15
C LEU A 197 10.89 -8.80 10.38
N LYS A 198 10.12 -8.80 11.48
CA LYS A 198 10.31 -9.80 12.51
C LYS A 198 10.04 -11.10 11.78
N LYS A 199 11.10 -11.75 11.32
CA LYS A 199 11.06 -13.20 11.08
C LYS A 199 10.49 -13.74 12.38
N VAL A 200 9.21 -14.10 12.35
CA VAL A 200 8.68 -15.04 13.32
C VAL A 200 9.43 -16.31 12.96
N LEU A 201 10.61 -16.46 13.56
CA LEU A 201 11.29 -17.73 13.57
C LEU A 201 10.29 -18.64 14.26
N LEU A 202 9.64 -19.51 13.49
CA LEU A 202 9.04 -20.73 14.00
C LEU A 202 10.22 -21.56 14.51
N THR A 203 10.78 -21.18 15.66
CA THR A 203 12.00 -21.74 16.26
C THR A 203 11.78 -23.14 16.79
N LYS A 204 10.52 -23.59 16.88
CA LYS A 204 10.17 -24.90 17.37
C LYS A 204 9.69 -25.75 16.20
N SER A 205 10.40 -26.84 15.93
CA SER A 205 9.80 -27.95 15.21
C SER A 205 8.55 -28.37 15.99
N PHE A 206 7.40 -28.30 15.33
CA PHE A 206 6.17 -28.80 15.92
C PHE A 206 6.23 -30.33 15.91
N SER A 207 6.38 -30.95 17.07
CA SER A 207 6.06 -32.37 17.26
C SER A 207 4.60 -32.50 17.69
N GLU A 208 3.92 -33.57 17.27
CA GLU A 208 2.51 -33.82 17.63
C GLU A 208 2.26 -33.80 19.14
N ILE A 209 3.26 -34.24 19.92
CA ILE A 209 3.23 -34.25 21.39
C ILE A 209 3.10 -32.83 21.96
N ASN A 210 3.82 -31.86 21.38
CA ASN A 210 3.84 -30.47 21.85
C ASN A 210 2.51 -29.76 21.52
N ILE A 211 1.89 -30.10 20.38
CA ILE A 211 0.59 -29.53 19.99
C ILE A 211 -0.50 -29.98 20.98
N ARG A 212 -0.52 -31.27 21.36
CA ARG A 212 -1.53 -31.79 22.28
C ARG A 212 -1.42 -31.17 23.67
N GLU A 213 -0.21 -31.03 24.21
CA GLU A 213 0.01 -30.35 25.50
C GLU A 213 -0.40 -28.87 25.47
N LEU A 214 -0.17 -28.18 24.35
CA LEU A 214 -0.58 -26.78 24.18
C LEU A 214 -2.09 -26.64 24.04
N GLN A 215 -2.75 -27.58 23.34
CA GLN A 215 -4.21 -27.63 23.24
C GLN A 215 -4.88 -27.93 24.60
N GLU A 216 -4.25 -28.74 25.45
CA GLU A 216 -4.78 -29.01 26.80
C GLU A 216 -4.66 -27.81 27.74
N LYS A 217 -3.77 -26.85 27.44
CA LYS A 217 -3.60 -25.60 28.21
C LYS A 217 -4.39 -24.42 27.63
N ASP A 218 -4.94 -24.56 26.43
CA ASP A 218 -5.66 -23.51 25.74
C ASP A 218 -7.14 -23.49 26.15
N ASP A 219 -7.59 -22.36 26.70
CA ASP A 219 -8.95 -22.20 27.25
C ASP A 219 -10.06 -22.47 26.22
N PHE A 220 -9.79 -22.24 24.93
CA PHE A 220 -10.76 -22.50 23.86
C PHE A 220 -10.83 -24.00 23.54
N CYS A 221 -9.68 -24.67 23.45
CA CYS A 221 -9.60 -26.11 23.24
C CYS A 221 -10.17 -26.91 24.42
N ILE A 222 -9.96 -26.45 25.67
CA ILE A 222 -10.57 -27.05 26.86
C ILE A 222 -12.10 -26.98 26.80
N LYS A 223 -12.67 -25.83 26.40
CA LYS A 223 -14.12 -25.67 26.25
C LYS A 223 -14.69 -26.64 25.22
N ILE A 224 -14.03 -26.77 24.06
CA ILE A 224 -14.43 -27.73 23.03
C ILE A 224 -14.35 -29.17 23.55
N ASN A 225 -13.28 -29.54 24.25
CA ASN A 225 -13.13 -30.88 24.82
C ASN A 225 -14.18 -31.19 25.89
N HIS A 226 -14.55 -30.21 26.71
CA HIS A 226 -15.61 -30.34 27.70
C HIS A 226 -16.98 -30.51 27.04
N GLU A 227 -17.26 -29.77 25.97
CA GLU A 227 -18.50 -29.94 25.18
C GLU A 227 -18.57 -31.30 24.48
N ILE A 228 -17.46 -31.78 23.90
CA ILE A 228 -17.37 -33.09 23.25
C ILE A 228 -17.60 -34.23 24.26
N ARG A 229 -17.04 -34.11 25.47
CA ARG A 229 -17.17 -35.16 26.50
C ARG A 229 -18.56 -35.22 27.11
N ASN A 230 -19.28 -34.09 27.16
CA ASN A 230 -20.61 -34.02 27.76
C ASN A 230 -21.75 -34.27 26.76
N ASN A 231 -21.55 -34.00 25.46
CA ASN A 231 -22.55 -34.24 24.43
C ASN A 231 -22.02 -35.19 23.34
N ASN A 232 -22.52 -36.43 23.35
CA ASN A 232 -22.15 -37.49 22.41
C ASN A 232 -22.67 -37.27 20.97
N GLN A 233 -22.79 -36.02 20.50
CA GLN A 233 -23.21 -35.70 19.12
C GLN A 233 -22.51 -34.46 18.53
N LYS A 234 -22.00 -34.67 17.32
CA LYS A 234 -21.39 -33.73 16.33
C LYS A 234 -21.29 -32.25 16.75
N VAL A 235 -20.08 -31.84 17.10
CA VAL A 235 -19.68 -30.42 17.20
C VAL A 235 -19.74 -29.79 15.82
N THR A 236 -20.89 -29.19 15.49
CA THR A 236 -21.10 -28.52 14.20
C THR A 236 -21.44 -27.03 14.36
N SER A 237 -21.55 -26.51 15.59
CA SER A 237 -22.05 -25.15 15.86
C SER A 237 -21.01 -24.14 16.38
N VAL A 238 -19.73 -24.51 16.54
CA VAL A 238 -18.72 -23.62 17.18
C VAL A 238 -17.56 -23.21 16.25
N LEU A 239 -17.54 -23.65 14.99
CA LEU A 239 -16.36 -23.50 14.11
C LEU A 239 -16.13 -22.11 13.48
N VAL A 240 -16.65 -21.02 14.05
CA VAL A 240 -16.21 -19.68 13.65
C VAL A 240 -16.10 -18.79 14.89
N PRO A 241 -14.89 -18.49 15.39
CA PRO A 241 -14.75 -17.38 16.32
C PRO A 241 -15.21 -16.11 15.60
N PRO A 242 -15.98 -15.21 16.23
CA PRO A 242 -16.33 -13.95 15.59
C PRO A 242 -15.01 -13.26 15.23
N LEU A 243 -14.79 -13.05 13.94
CA LEU A 243 -13.77 -12.11 13.47
C LEU A 243 -14.02 -10.83 14.25
N LYS A 244 -13.11 -10.49 15.18
CA LYS A 244 -13.17 -9.24 15.94
C LYS A 244 -13.24 -8.13 14.90
N LYS A 245 -14.40 -7.47 14.85
CA LYS A 245 -14.64 -6.28 14.02
C LYS A 245 -13.62 -5.21 14.35
#